data_AF-A0A077XVD6-F1
#
_entry.id   AF-A0A077XVD6-F1
#
_cell.length_a   1.000
_cell.length_b   1.000
_cell.length_c   1.000
_cell.angle_alpha   90.00
_cell.angle_beta   90.00
_cell.angle_gamma   90.00
#
_symmetry.space_group_name_H-M   'P 1'
#
loop_
_entity.id
_entity.type
_entity.pdbx_description
1 polymer ?
#
loop_
_entity_poly.entity_id
_entity_poly.type
_entity_poly.pdbx_seq_one_letter_code
_entity_poly.pdbx_strand_id
1 'polypeptide(L)'
;MNNVQVSVVIPMYNASGSIIGVLDSVYEQTWKENLEIIIVNDGSTDNSKQLVESYILEHKDLQIVLVSQENSGVSRARNEGMKRCKGDWICLLDSDDIWLPNKLERQLQVLFENPKIDFLGTTRNDERFDRIGFRRLDNLSKISAKDLLFKFVFVTPTVIFRRLILEDIGYFDETQRFAEEGNYFIRIAHKYNCFLLNESLVITGGGKHHFGSSGLSSNLWGMEKGELKNIGLAHSMGIIPIAQYIFFTIFSIVKYCRRVLIVVARSER
;
A
#
# COMPACT_ATOMS: atom_id res chain seq x y z
N MET A 1 14.10 25.08 -4.59
CA MET A 1 13.96 23.62 -4.45
C MET A 1 13.27 23.12 -5.70
N ASN A 2 13.73 22.02 -6.30
CA ASN A 2 13.11 21.48 -7.51
C ASN A 2 11.61 21.29 -7.27
N ASN A 3 10.79 21.61 -8.28
CA ASN A 3 9.33 21.55 -8.23
C ASN A 3 8.85 20.09 -8.18
N VAL A 4 9.08 19.41 -7.04
CA VAL A 4 8.76 18.00 -6.84
C VAL A 4 7.25 17.83 -6.82
N GLN A 5 6.74 17.05 -7.75
CA GLN A 5 5.31 16.75 -7.85
C GLN A 5 5.00 15.38 -7.26
N VAL A 6 3.92 15.28 -6.48
CA VAL A 6 3.44 14.03 -5.86
C VAL A 6 2.06 13.68 -6.42
N SER A 7 1.91 12.43 -6.87
CA SER A 7 0.63 11.87 -7.30
C SER A 7 0.09 10.92 -6.24
N VAL A 8 -1.14 11.14 -5.79
CA VAL A 8 -1.85 10.25 -4.86
C VAL A 8 -2.89 9.45 -5.63
N VAL A 9 -2.76 8.12 -5.66
CA VAL A 9 -3.72 7.22 -6.30
C VAL A 9 -4.67 6.64 -5.26
N ILE A 10 -5.97 6.88 -5.45
CA ILE A 10 -7.04 6.43 -4.57
C ILE A 10 -8.00 5.52 -5.35
N PRO A 11 -7.89 4.19 -5.27
CA PRO A 11 -8.93 3.29 -5.78
C PRO A 11 -10.16 3.38 -4.86
N MET A 12 -11.34 3.54 -5.45
CA MET A 12 -12.58 3.76 -4.73
C MET A 12 -13.68 2.82 -5.23
N TYR A 13 -14.28 2.04 -4.34
CA TYR A 13 -15.47 1.24 -4.61
C TYR A 13 -16.37 1.21 -3.39
N ASN A 14 -17.58 1.75 -3.50
CA ASN A 14 -18.58 1.82 -2.43
C ASN A 14 -18.02 2.37 -1.11
N ALA A 15 -17.36 3.53 -1.19
CA ALA A 15 -16.65 4.20 -0.10
C ALA A 15 -17.39 5.44 0.43
N SER A 16 -18.71 5.53 0.25
CA SER A 16 -19.49 6.71 0.65
C SER A 16 -19.34 7.10 2.12
N GLY A 17 -19.10 6.12 2.99
CA GLY A 17 -18.90 6.33 4.42
C GLY A 17 -17.49 6.80 4.82
N SER A 18 -16.51 6.78 3.92
CA SER A 18 -15.10 7.04 4.27
C SER A 18 -14.39 8.02 3.35
N ILE A 19 -14.81 8.13 2.08
CA ILE A 19 -14.05 8.85 1.05
C ILE A 19 -13.79 10.32 1.38
N ILE A 20 -14.73 11.01 2.01
CA ILE A 20 -14.54 12.42 2.41
C ILE A 20 -13.41 12.55 3.43
N GLY A 21 -13.39 11.71 4.47
CA GLY A 21 -12.31 11.70 5.45
C GLY A 21 -10.94 11.36 4.83
N VAL A 22 -10.91 10.47 3.83
CA VAL A 22 -9.68 10.18 3.08
C VAL A 22 -9.19 11.40 2.32
N LEU A 23 -10.06 12.11 1.60
CA LEU A 23 -9.70 13.33 0.87
C LEU A 23 -9.27 14.45 1.81
N ASP A 24 -9.97 14.64 2.92
CA ASP A 24 -9.60 15.60 3.96
C ASP A 24 -8.20 15.30 4.51
N SER A 25 -7.85 14.03 4.75
CA SER A 25 -6.52 13.66 5.22
C SER A 25 -5.39 14.01 4.25
N VAL A 26 -5.69 14.05 2.94
CA VAL A 26 -4.77 14.48 1.89
C VAL A 26 -4.72 16.01 1.82
N TYR A 27 -5.86 16.68 1.92
CA TYR A 27 -5.98 18.14 1.93
C TYR A 27 -5.31 18.80 3.15
N GLU A 28 -5.38 18.15 4.30
CA GLU A 28 -4.79 18.59 5.57
C GLU A 28 -3.29 18.32 5.68
N GLN A 29 -2.65 17.75 4.66
CA GLN A 29 -1.21 17.57 4.66
C GLN A 29 -0.48 18.91 4.83
N THR A 30 0.53 18.89 5.70
CA THR A 30 1.48 20.01 5.91
C THR A 30 2.27 20.33 4.64
N TRP A 31 2.57 19.31 3.84
CA TRP A 31 3.09 19.48 2.49
C TRP A 31 1.93 19.73 1.50
N LYS A 32 1.81 20.96 1.00
CA LYS A 32 0.73 21.37 0.09
C LYS A 32 1.16 21.62 -1.35
N GLU A 33 2.46 21.56 -1.63
CA GLU A 33 3.01 21.95 -2.92
C GLU A 33 2.93 20.82 -3.94
N ASN A 34 2.46 21.13 -5.15
CA ASN A 34 2.47 20.24 -6.33
C ASN A 34 1.86 18.85 -6.07
N LEU A 35 0.69 18.82 -5.44
CA LEU A 35 -0.06 17.58 -5.23
C LEU A 35 -1.12 17.40 -6.31
N GLU A 36 -1.17 16.21 -6.91
CA GLU A 36 -2.32 15.77 -7.70
C GLU A 36 -2.93 14.51 -7.09
N ILE A 37 -4.25 14.39 -7.17
CA ILE A 37 -5.02 13.28 -6.61
C ILE A 37 -5.76 12.61 -7.76
N ILE A 38 -5.49 11.33 -7.99
CA ILE A 38 -6.14 10.51 -9.01
C ILE A 38 -7.05 9.52 -8.31
N ILE A 39 -8.35 9.77 -8.40
CA ILE A 39 -9.38 8.92 -7.81
C ILE A 39 -9.94 8.03 -8.91
N VAL A 40 -9.91 6.71 -8.70
CA VAL A 40 -10.48 5.73 -9.64
C VAL A 40 -11.70 5.10 -9.02
N ASN A 41 -12.88 5.56 -9.43
CA ASN A 41 -14.16 4.93 -9.13
C ASN A 41 -14.29 3.61 -9.90
N ASP A 42 -14.08 2.50 -9.21
CA ASP A 42 -14.14 1.13 -9.74
C ASP A 42 -15.58 0.59 -9.75
N GLY A 43 -16.50 1.34 -10.37
CA GLY A 43 -17.89 0.95 -10.55
C GLY A 43 -18.75 1.01 -9.28
N SER A 44 -18.54 2.00 -8.40
CA SER A 44 -19.38 2.18 -7.20
C SER A 44 -20.85 2.31 -7.55
N THR A 45 -21.70 1.68 -6.75
CA THR A 45 -23.17 1.69 -6.86
C THR A 45 -23.84 2.55 -5.80
N ASP A 46 -23.11 3.00 -4.79
CA ASP A 46 -23.56 3.96 -3.79
C ASP A 46 -23.32 5.41 -4.24
N ASN A 47 -23.45 6.38 -3.33
CA ASN A 47 -23.24 7.80 -3.61
C ASN A 47 -21.77 8.26 -3.57
N SER A 48 -20.79 7.35 -3.58
CA SER A 48 -19.36 7.70 -3.53
C SER A 48 -18.93 8.68 -4.62
N LYS A 49 -19.40 8.44 -5.86
CA LYS A 49 -19.05 9.27 -7.00
C LYS A 49 -19.53 10.71 -6.82
N GLN A 50 -20.78 10.88 -6.38
CA GLN A 50 -21.40 12.18 -6.16
C GLN A 50 -20.71 12.95 -5.03
N LEU A 51 -20.30 12.25 -3.96
CA LEU A 51 -19.54 12.85 -2.87
C LEU A 51 -18.20 13.43 -3.36
N VAL A 52 -17.47 12.68 -4.20
CA VAL A 52 -16.21 13.16 -4.79
C VAL A 52 -16.46 14.33 -5.75
N GLU A 53 -17.49 14.25 -6.61
CA GLU A 53 -17.84 15.34 -7.52
C GLU A 53 -18.15 16.65 -6.76
N SER A 54 -18.91 16.58 -5.66
CA SER A 54 -19.15 17.72 -4.78
C SER A 54 -17.86 18.23 -4.14
N TYR A 55 -17.01 17.34 -3.62
CA TYR A 55 -15.74 17.70 -3.00
C TYR A 55 -14.83 18.49 -3.96
N ILE A 56 -14.75 18.07 -5.23
CA ILE A 56 -13.99 18.75 -6.28
C ILE A 56 -14.52 20.17 -6.53
N LEU A 57 -15.84 20.37 -6.49
CA LEU A 57 -16.45 21.68 -6.68
C LEU A 57 -16.14 22.64 -5.51
N GLU A 58 -16.02 22.11 -4.30
CA GLU A 58 -15.72 22.85 -3.07
C GLU A 58 -14.22 23.19 -2.94
N HIS A 59 -13.34 22.29 -3.38
CA HIS A 59 -11.88 22.39 -3.21
C HIS A 59 -11.15 22.63 -4.53
N LYS A 60 -11.41 23.79 -5.17
CA LYS A 60 -10.87 24.13 -6.49
C LYS A 60 -9.36 24.34 -6.55
N ASP A 61 -8.72 24.49 -5.39
CA ASP A 61 -7.28 24.59 -5.22
C ASP A 61 -6.58 23.22 -5.33
N LEU A 62 -7.33 22.11 -5.17
CA LEU A 62 -6.80 20.75 -5.35
C LEU A 62 -6.87 20.31 -6.81
N GLN A 63 -5.79 19.69 -7.28
CA GLN A 63 -5.78 19.02 -8.59
C GLN A 63 -6.31 17.60 -8.47
N ILE A 64 -7.63 17.44 -8.53
CA ILE A 64 -8.28 16.12 -8.45
C ILE A 64 -8.74 15.67 -9.83
N VAL A 65 -8.39 14.44 -10.19
CA VAL A 65 -8.88 13.76 -11.39
C VAL A 65 -9.71 12.56 -10.96
N LEU A 66 -11.02 12.62 -11.20
CA LEU A 66 -11.93 11.50 -11.00
C LEU A 66 -12.09 10.70 -12.30
N VAL A 67 -11.78 9.42 -12.26
CA VAL A 67 -11.94 8.47 -13.37
C VAL A 67 -12.96 7.41 -12.95
N SER A 68 -13.89 7.07 -13.83
CA SER A 68 -14.82 5.96 -13.60
C SER A 68 -14.56 4.82 -14.57
N GLN A 69 -14.65 3.59 -14.08
CA GLN A 69 -14.58 2.37 -14.84
C GLN A 69 -15.63 1.36 -14.36
N GLU A 70 -15.85 0.30 -15.12
CA GLU A 70 -16.60 -0.86 -14.62
C GLU A 70 -15.80 -1.58 -13.53
N ASN A 71 -16.49 -2.10 -12.52
CA ASN A 71 -15.84 -2.81 -11.41
C ASN A 71 -14.97 -3.95 -11.93
N SER A 72 -13.67 -3.81 -11.74
CA SER A 72 -12.67 -4.76 -12.23
C SER A 72 -11.63 -5.13 -11.18
N GLY A 73 -11.83 -4.72 -9.93
CA GLY A 73 -10.98 -5.05 -8.79
C GLY A 73 -9.87 -4.03 -8.54
N VAL A 74 -9.41 -4.02 -7.29
CA VAL A 74 -8.50 -3.00 -6.74
C VAL A 74 -7.18 -2.89 -7.51
N SER A 75 -6.59 -4.00 -7.97
CA SER A 75 -5.36 -3.98 -8.77
C SER A 75 -5.54 -3.17 -10.04
N ARG A 76 -6.64 -3.40 -10.78
CA ARG A 76 -6.91 -2.67 -12.03
C ARG A 76 -7.22 -1.20 -11.76
N ALA A 77 -7.98 -0.90 -10.70
CA ALA A 77 -8.23 0.48 -10.29
C ALA A 77 -6.93 1.24 -9.94
N ARG A 78 -6.03 0.62 -9.15
CA ARG A 78 -4.70 1.18 -8.86
C ARG A 78 -3.88 1.38 -10.14
N ASN A 79 -3.89 0.40 -11.05
CA ASN A 79 -3.18 0.47 -12.32
C ASN A 79 -3.69 1.64 -13.19
N GLU A 80 -5.01 1.81 -13.31
CA GLU A 80 -5.59 2.93 -14.05
C GLU A 80 -5.23 4.28 -13.45
N GLY A 81 -5.15 4.38 -12.13
CA GLY A 81 -4.69 5.59 -11.45
C GLY A 81 -3.20 5.87 -11.69
N MET A 82 -2.35 4.86 -11.51
CA MET A 82 -0.90 4.97 -11.71
C MET A 82 -0.52 5.35 -13.16
N LYS A 83 -1.27 4.86 -14.17
CA LYS A 83 -1.07 5.25 -15.58
C LYS A 83 -1.33 6.74 -15.85
N ARG A 84 -2.06 7.44 -14.97
CA ARG A 84 -2.44 8.85 -15.12
C ARG A 84 -1.59 9.80 -14.27
N CYS A 85 -0.73 9.25 -13.42
CA CYS A 85 0.16 10.04 -12.58
C CYS A 85 1.22 10.77 -13.41
N LYS A 86 1.45 12.03 -13.08
CA LYS A 86 2.45 12.93 -13.66
C LYS A 86 3.59 13.24 -12.68
N GLY A 87 3.33 13.11 -11.38
CA GLY A 87 4.26 13.39 -10.31
C GLY A 87 5.55 12.56 -10.37
N ASP A 88 6.62 13.11 -9.81
CA ASP A 88 7.91 12.42 -9.65
C ASP A 88 7.81 11.27 -8.65
N TRP A 89 6.91 11.42 -7.67
CA TRP A 89 6.62 10.45 -6.63
C TRP A 89 5.17 10.02 -6.67
N ILE A 90 4.96 8.72 -6.49
CA ILE A 90 3.66 8.08 -6.49
C ILE A 90 3.38 7.59 -5.08
N CYS A 91 2.23 7.98 -4.55
CA CYS A 91 1.67 7.48 -3.32
C CYS A 91 0.42 6.66 -3.64
N LEU A 92 0.19 5.61 -2.87
CA LEU A 92 -1.05 4.86 -2.90
C LEU A 92 -1.81 5.15 -1.59
N LEU A 93 -3.12 5.27 -1.66
CA LEU A 93 -3.99 5.50 -0.50
C LEU A 93 -5.32 4.80 -0.72
N ASP A 94 -5.66 3.85 0.15
CA ASP A 94 -6.93 3.12 0.05
C ASP A 94 -8.10 4.02 0.53
N SER A 95 -9.30 3.81 -0.03
CA SER A 95 -10.46 4.70 0.17
C SER A 95 -11.08 4.67 1.58
N ASP A 96 -10.49 3.93 2.51
CA ASP A 96 -10.90 3.80 3.91
C ASP A 96 -9.74 3.98 4.92
N ASP A 97 -8.59 4.47 4.46
CA ASP A 97 -7.41 4.75 5.28
C ASP A 97 -7.11 6.26 5.36
N ILE A 98 -6.51 6.70 6.46
CA ILE A 98 -6.27 8.12 6.77
C ILE A 98 -4.77 8.39 6.90
N TRP A 99 -4.28 9.43 6.23
CA TRP A 99 -2.92 9.92 6.43
C TRP A 99 -2.85 10.88 7.62
N LEU A 100 -1.79 10.76 8.43
CA LEU A 100 -1.52 11.79 9.45
C LEU A 100 -1.01 13.08 8.77
N PRO A 101 -1.28 14.27 9.35
CA PRO A 101 -1.01 15.56 8.68
C PRO A 101 0.44 15.79 8.21
N ASN A 102 1.41 15.13 8.84
CA ASN A 102 2.84 15.27 8.54
C ASN A 102 3.40 14.15 7.67
N LYS A 103 2.58 13.23 7.14
CA LYS A 103 3.06 12.06 6.41
C LYS A 103 3.91 12.44 5.20
N LEU A 104 3.37 13.26 4.29
CA LEU A 104 4.05 13.63 3.05
C LEU A 104 5.32 14.44 3.33
N GLU A 105 5.23 15.47 4.18
CA GLU A 105 6.37 16.29 4.60
C GLU A 105 7.49 15.40 5.14
N ARG A 106 7.15 14.48 6.04
CA ARG A 106 8.14 13.61 6.69
C ARG A 106 8.80 12.64 5.72
N GLN A 107 8.02 11.99 4.86
CA GLN A 107 8.57 11.07 3.87
C GLN A 107 9.43 11.80 2.83
N LEU A 108 8.99 12.96 2.34
CA LEU A 108 9.76 13.78 1.39
C LEU A 108 11.06 14.31 2.00
N GLN A 109 11.04 14.74 3.26
CA GLN A 109 12.26 15.14 3.97
C GLN A 109 13.30 14.00 3.95
N VAL A 110 12.89 12.79 4.33
CA VAL A 110 13.79 11.61 4.34
C VAL A 110 14.32 11.32 2.93
N LEU A 111 13.48 11.44 1.90
CA LEU A 111 13.87 11.21 0.51
C LEU A 111 14.84 12.27 -0.01
N PHE A 112 14.68 13.55 0.37
CA PHE A 112 15.58 14.63 0.01
C PHE A 112 16.95 14.49 0.69
N GLU A 113 16.97 14.07 1.95
CA GLU A 113 18.20 13.76 2.70
C GLU A 113 18.89 12.49 2.18
N ASN A 114 18.15 11.59 1.52
CA ASN A 114 18.63 10.28 1.06
C ASN A 114 18.24 10.02 -0.41
N PRO A 115 18.86 10.71 -1.39
CA PRO A 115 18.44 10.64 -2.81
C PRO A 115 18.56 9.25 -3.45
N LYS A 116 19.32 8.34 -2.81
CA LYS A 116 19.47 6.92 -3.18
C LYS A 116 18.28 6.03 -2.80
N ILE A 117 17.29 6.56 -2.08
CA ILE A 117 16.05 5.84 -1.79
C ILE A 117 15.10 6.00 -2.99
N ASP A 118 14.55 4.89 -3.45
CA ASP A 118 13.64 4.83 -4.59
C ASP A 118 12.19 4.55 -4.17
N PHE A 119 12.04 3.91 -3.01
CA PHE A 119 10.77 3.51 -2.42
C PHE A 119 10.88 3.63 -0.91
N LEU A 120 9.93 4.32 -0.28
CA LEU A 120 9.87 4.52 1.16
C LEU A 120 8.49 4.12 1.67
N GLY A 121 8.44 3.15 2.57
CA GLY A 121 7.27 2.84 3.38
C GLY A 121 7.38 3.48 4.76
N THR A 122 6.23 3.75 5.37
CA THR A 122 6.13 4.12 6.79
C THR A 122 5.26 3.08 7.54
N THR A 123 5.10 3.20 8.86
CA THR A 123 4.22 2.31 9.63
C THR A 123 2.84 2.95 9.85
N ARG A 124 1.94 2.21 10.50
CA ARG A 124 0.54 2.58 10.70
C ARG A 124 0.08 2.17 12.09
N ASN A 125 -1.01 2.76 12.60
CA ASN A 125 -1.68 2.33 13.84
C ASN A 125 -0.72 2.17 15.04
N ASP A 126 0.25 3.08 15.18
CA ASP A 126 1.31 3.07 16.20
C ASP A 126 2.21 1.83 16.18
N GLU A 127 2.18 1.07 15.08
CA GLU A 127 3.07 -0.06 14.88
C GLU A 127 4.52 0.42 14.80
N ARG A 128 5.39 -0.30 15.51
CA ARG A 128 6.85 -0.19 15.37
C ARG A 128 7.44 -1.58 15.17
N PHE A 129 8.35 -1.70 14.21
CA PHE A 129 8.99 -2.97 13.91
C PHE A 129 10.42 -2.98 14.45
N ASP A 130 10.69 -3.75 15.50
CA ASP A 130 12.05 -3.86 16.03
C ASP A 130 12.93 -4.82 15.22
N ARG A 131 12.31 -5.80 14.55
CA ARG A 131 12.99 -6.89 13.84
C ARG A 131 12.22 -7.40 12.62
N ILE A 132 12.97 -7.87 11.63
CA ILE A 132 12.49 -8.74 10.56
C ILE A 132 13.36 -10.01 10.55
N GLY A 133 12.73 -11.16 10.82
CA GLY A 133 13.46 -12.39 11.12
C GLY A 133 14.46 -12.15 12.26
N PHE A 134 15.75 -12.35 11.99
CA PHE A 134 16.82 -12.15 12.96
C PHE A 134 17.45 -10.75 12.91
N ARG A 135 17.15 -9.95 11.88
CA ARG A 135 17.74 -8.63 11.67
C ARG A 135 17.02 -7.57 12.50
N ARG A 136 17.78 -6.71 13.19
CA ARG A 136 17.24 -5.53 13.87
C ARG A 136 16.91 -4.42 12.87
N LEU A 137 15.87 -3.65 13.17
CA LEU A 137 15.49 -2.47 12.42
C LEU A 137 15.70 -1.23 13.29
N ASP A 138 16.27 -0.21 12.67
CA ASP A 138 16.38 1.14 13.22
C ASP A 138 15.20 2.00 12.73
N ASN A 139 15.28 3.31 12.96
CA ASN A 139 14.25 4.24 12.49
C ASN A 139 14.15 4.29 10.96
N LEU A 140 15.27 4.16 10.25
CA LEU A 140 15.31 4.11 8.79
C LEU A 140 16.11 2.88 8.37
N SER A 141 15.43 1.88 7.80
CA SER A 141 16.04 0.58 7.51
C SER A 141 15.85 0.19 6.05
N LYS A 142 16.92 -0.25 5.38
CA LYS A 142 16.80 -0.88 4.05
C LYS A 142 16.02 -2.19 4.18
N ILE A 143 15.10 -2.42 3.26
CA ILE A 143 14.26 -3.63 3.19
C ILE A 143 14.53 -4.33 1.86
N SER A 144 14.97 -5.58 1.94
CA SER A 144 15.17 -6.42 0.75
C SER A 144 13.87 -7.16 0.39
N ALA A 145 13.77 -7.64 -0.85
CA ALA A 145 12.67 -8.53 -1.25
C ALA A 145 12.55 -9.77 -0.36
N LYS A 146 13.68 -10.31 0.14
CA LYS A 146 13.68 -11.45 1.08
C LYS A 146 13.13 -11.09 2.46
N ASP A 147 13.36 -9.86 2.94
CA ASP A 147 12.81 -9.40 4.21
C ASP A 147 11.27 -9.43 4.18
N LEU A 148 10.66 -9.09 3.04
CA LEU A 148 9.21 -9.10 2.85
C LEU A 148 8.60 -10.50 3.00
N LEU A 149 9.34 -11.57 2.72
CA LEU A 149 8.88 -12.95 2.91
C LEU A 149 8.84 -13.37 4.39
N PHE A 150 9.70 -12.77 5.23
CA PHE A 150 9.63 -12.97 6.68
C PHE A 150 8.48 -12.19 7.26
N LYS A 151 8.40 -10.90 6.93
CA LYS A 151 7.39 -9.98 7.44
C LYS A 151 7.11 -8.91 6.40
N PHE A 152 5.85 -8.86 5.99
CA PHE A 152 5.37 -7.83 5.09
C PHE A 152 5.21 -6.51 5.87
N VAL A 153 6.04 -5.51 5.55
CA VAL A 153 6.10 -4.21 6.25
C VAL A 153 5.59 -3.05 5.41
N PHE A 154 5.42 -3.23 4.10
CA PHE A 154 4.90 -2.22 3.20
C PHE A 154 3.42 -2.46 2.98
N VAL A 155 2.58 -1.52 3.41
CA VAL A 155 1.13 -1.56 3.19
C VAL A 155 0.78 -0.40 2.27
N THR A 156 -0.17 -0.59 1.37
CA THR A 156 -0.53 0.37 0.31
C THR A 156 -0.58 1.84 0.75
N PRO A 157 -1.32 2.24 1.80
CA PRO A 157 -1.42 3.65 2.19
C PRO A 157 -0.11 4.22 2.77
N THR A 158 0.89 3.39 3.07
CA THR A 158 2.12 3.82 3.76
C THR A 158 3.27 4.15 2.80
N VAL A 159 3.12 3.88 1.51
CA VAL A 159 4.25 3.92 0.57
C VAL A 159 4.27 5.19 -0.28
N ILE A 160 5.48 5.64 -0.59
CA ILE A 160 5.79 6.63 -1.61
C ILE A 160 6.98 6.11 -2.43
N PHE A 161 6.92 6.21 -3.75
CA PHE A 161 7.98 5.67 -4.61
C PHE A 161 8.14 6.42 -5.93
N ARG A 162 9.33 6.34 -6.53
CA ARG A 162 9.64 7.06 -7.78
C ARG A 162 8.75 6.61 -8.93
N ARG A 163 8.27 7.56 -9.74
CA ARG A 163 7.50 7.26 -10.95
C ARG A 163 8.25 6.34 -11.94
N LEU A 164 9.58 6.42 -12.00
CA LEU A 164 10.42 5.53 -12.82
C LEU A 164 10.16 4.04 -12.54
N ILE A 165 9.75 3.68 -11.31
CA ILE A 165 9.40 2.28 -10.98
C ILE A 165 8.20 1.80 -11.80
N LEU A 166 7.25 2.68 -12.15
CA LEU A 166 6.12 2.32 -13.02
C LEU A 166 6.57 1.99 -14.43
N GLU A 167 7.56 2.72 -14.95
CA GLU A 167 8.09 2.53 -16.32
C GLU A 167 8.91 1.25 -16.43
N ASP A 168 9.63 0.89 -15.36
CA ASP A 168 10.55 -0.25 -15.35
C ASP A 168 9.94 -1.55 -14.83
N ILE A 169 9.23 -1.50 -13.69
CA ILE A 169 8.57 -2.66 -13.08
C ILE A 169 7.16 -2.85 -13.65
N GLY A 170 6.52 -1.81 -14.18
CA GLY A 170 5.11 -1.87 -14.57
C GLY A 170 4.20 -1.73 -13.35
N TYR A 171 3.13 -2.54 -13.30
CA TYR A 171 2.03 -2.33 -12.37
C TYR A 171 1.65 -3.60 -11.57
N PHE A 172 0.53 -3.56 -10.83
CA PHE A 172 0.01 -4.71 -10.08
C PHE A 172 -0.45 -5.82 -11.05
N ASP A 173 -0.27 -7.08 -10.65
CA ASP A 173 -0.82 -8.24 -11.35
C ASP A 173 -2.35 -8.29 -11.16
N GLU A 174 -3.09 -7.89 -12.20
CA GLU A 174 -4.57 -7.86 -12.19
C GLU A 174 -5.20 -9.26 -12.06
N THR A 175 -4.43 -10.33 -12.28
CA THR A 175 -4.90 -11.72 -12.10
C THR A 175 -4.78 -12.20 -10.66
N GLN A 176 -4.08 -11.46 -9.80
CA GLN A 176 -3.91 -11.78 -8.39
C GLN A 176 -4.88 -10.97 -7.54
N ARG A 177 -5.86 -11.65 -6.95
CA ARG A 177 -6.89 -11.00 -6.11
C ARG A 177 -6.50 -10.86 -4.64
N PHE A 178 -5.60 -11.69 -4.13
CA PHE A 178 -5.23 -11.73 -2.72
C PHE A 178 -3.73 -11.53 -2.56
N ALA A 179 -3.34 -10.75 -1.55
CA ALA A 179 -1.94 -10.40 -1.26
C ALA A 179 -1.20 -9.86 -2.50
N GLU A 180 -1.91 -9.16 -3.37
CA GLU A 180 -1.43 -8.60 -4.62
C GLU A 180 -0.34 -7.54 -4.41
N GLU A 181 -0.37 -6.83 -3.29
CA GLU A 181 0.68 -5.86 -2.97
C GLU A 181 2.02 -6.56 -2.72
N GLY A 182 1.98 -7.80 -2.19
CA GLY A 182 3.17 -8.62 -2.01
C GLY A 182 3.89 -8.89 -3.32
N ASN A 183 3.15 -9.25 -4.37
CA ASN A 183 3.71 -9.45 -5.71
C ASN A 183 4.43 -8.19 -6.19
N TYR A 184 3.74 -7.05 -6.14
CA TYR A 184 4.26 -5.80 -6.67
C TYR A 184 5.49 -5.31 -5.88
N PHE A 185 5.41 -5.27 -4.55
CA PHE A 185 6.50 -4.76 -3.71
C PHE A 185 7.72 -5.68 -3.66
N ILE A 186 7.56 -7.01 -3.82
CA ILE A 186 8.69 -7.94 -3.99
C ILE A 186 9.45 -7.62 -5.28
N ARG A 187 8.74 -7.37 -6.39
CA ARG A 187 9.37 -7.01 -7.67
C ARG A 187 10.15 -5.70 -7.57
N ILE A 188 9.59 -4.70 -6.89
CA ILE A 188 10.28 -3.42 -6.65
C ILE A 188 11.51 -3.64 -5.75
N ALA A 189 11.35 -4.28 -4.59
CA ALA A 189 12.43 -4.50 -3.63
C ALA A 189 13.55 -5.43 -4.12
N HIS A 190 13.34 -6.12 -5.24
CA HIS A 190 14.39 -6.89 -5.90
C HIS A 190 15.36 -6.00 -6.69
N LYS A 191 14.87 -4.90 -7.27
CA LYS A 191 15.64 -4.05 -8.20
C LYS A 191 15.97 -2.66 -7.65
N TYR A 192 15.17 -2.14 -6.73
CA TYR A 192 15.24 -0.77 -6.23
C TYR A 192 15.61 -0.68 -4.74
N ASN A 193 16.06 0.50 -4.32
CA ASN A 193 16.41 0.76 -2.92
C ASN A 193 15.15 1.09 -2.10
N CYS A 194 14.55 0.04 -1.55
CA CYS A 194 13.41 0.16 -0.66
C CYS A 194 13.83 0.35 0.79
N PHE A 195 13.20 1.31 1.47
CA PHE A 195 13.42 1.60 2.87
C PHE A 195 12.10 1.66 3.64
N LEU A 196 12.19 1.38 4.94
CA LEU A 196 11.12 1.55 5.91
C LEU A 196 11.52 2.66 6.89
N LEU A 197 10.68 3.68 6.99
CA LEU A 197 10.66 4.65 8.08
C LEU A 197 9.77 4.11 9.19
N ASN A 198 10.33 3.89 10.37
CA ASN A 198 9.67 3.24 11.50
C ASN A 198 8.85 4.25 12.34
N GLU A 199 8.07 5.07 11.64
CA GLU A 199 7.22 6.13 12.16
C GLU A 199 5.77 5.84 11.74
N SER A 200 4.84 5.89 12.69
CA SER A 200 3.42 5.67 12.40
C SER A 200 2.83 6.96 11.83
N LEU A 201 2.57 6.97 10.51
CA LEU A 201 2.08 8.15 9.79
C LEU A 201 0.75 7.89 9.06
N VAL A 202 0.12 6.75 9.34
CA VAL A 202 -1.13 6.31 8.70
C VAL A 202 -2.02 5.64 9.74
N ILE A 203 -3.32 5.88 9.67
CA ILE A 203 -4.35 5.13 10.39
C ILE A 203 -5.08 4.26 9.37
N THR A 204 -5.24 2.98 9.67
CA THR A 204 -5.85 2.01 8.75
C THR A 204 -6.87 1.09 9.40
N GLY A 205 -7.78 0.58 8.58
CA GLY A 205 -8.70 -0.49 8.94
C GLY A 205 -9.85 -0.07 9.87
N GLY A 206 -10.06 1.22 10.12
CA GLY A 206 -11.21 1.74 10.86
C GLY A 206 -11.45 1.08 12.23
N GLY A 207 -10.37 0.72 12.94
CA GLY A 207 -10.43 0.02 14.24
C GLY A 207 -10.64 -1.51 14.17
N LYS A 208 -10.75 -2.08 12.97
CA LYS A 208 -10.88 -3.53 12.76
C LYS A 208 -9.55 -4.24 12.93
N HIS A 209 -9.60 -5.54 13.21
CA HIS A 209 -8.41 -6.36 13.20
C HIS A 209 -7.85 -6.51 11.79
N HIS A 210 -6.52 -6.61 11.66
CA HIS A 210 -5.82 -6.72 10.37
C HIS A 210 -6.22 -7.93 9.51
N PHE A 211 -6.86 -8.94 10.08
CA PHE A 211 -7.35 -10.12 9.37
C PHE A 211 -8.53 -10.74 10.12
N GLY A 212 -9.40 -11.44 9.37
CA GLY A 212 -10.55 -12.15 9.92
C GLY A 212 -11.74 -11.26 10.29
N SER A 213 -11.74 -9.97 9.94
CA SER A 213 -12.85 -9.05 10.23
C SER A 213 -13.72 -8.78 9.00
N SER A 214 -13.18 -8.15 7.96
CA SER A 214 -13.94 -7.82 6.75
C SER A 214 -13.04 -7.69 5.51
N GLY A 215 -13.65 -7.50 4.34
CA GLY A 215 -12.92 -7.35 3.07
C GLY A 215 -12.19 -8.63 2.66
N LEU A 216 -11.16 -8.51 1.83
CA LEU A 216 -10.37 -9.67 1.36
C LEU A 216 -9.67 -10.40 2.52
N SER A 217 -9.29 -9.66 3.57
CA SER A 217 -8.58 -10.18 4.74
C SER A 217 -9.40 -11.13 5.62
N SER A 218 -10.72 -11.21 5.43
CA SER A 218 -11.57 -12.22 6.10
C SER A 218 -11.42 -13.61 5.47
N ASN A 219 -11.05 -13.69 4.18
CA ASN A 219 -10.76 -14.94 3.50
C ASN A 219 -9.31 -15.37 3.76
N LEU A 220 -9.06 -15.96 4.93
CA LEU A 220 -7.72 -16.34 5.37
C LEU A 220 -7.01 -17.29 4.39
N TRP A 221 -7.74 -18.23 3.77
CA TRP A 221 -7.15 -19.17 2.82
C TRP A 221 -6.85 -18.52 1.47
N GLY A 222 -7.70 -17.60 1.00
CA GLY A 222 -7.40 -16.77 -0.17
C GLY A 222 -6.12 -15.96 0.04
N MET A 223 -5.98 -15.31 1.19
CA MET A 223 -4.76 -14.59 1.58
C MET A 223 -3.53 -15.50 1.63
N GLU A 224 -3.66 -16.72 2.18
CA GLU A 224 -2.54 -17.67 2.22
C GLU A 224 -2.14 -18.14 0.81
N LYS A 225 -3.10 -18.43 -0.08
CA LYS A 225 -2.78 -18.75 -1.48
C LYS A 225 -2.03 -17.61 -2.18
N GLY A 226 -2.43 -16.36 -1.92
CA GLY A 226 -1.73 -15.17 -2.41
C GLY A 226 -0.29 -15.10 -1.90
N GLU A 227 -0.08 -15.31 -0.60
CA GLU A 227 1.25 -15.34 0.01
C GLU A 227 2.13 -16.46 -0.56
N LEU A 228 1.58 -17.66 -0.76
CA LEU A 228 2.30 -18.77 -1.40
C LEU A 228 2.67 -18.46 -2.85
N LYS A 229 1.80 -17.77 -3.61
CA LYS A 229 2.12 -17.27 -4.96
C LYS A 229 3.27 -16.25 -4.91
N ASN A 230 3.30 -15.36 -3.92
CA ASN A 230 4.38 -14.40 -3.72
C ASN A 230 5.72 -15.08 -3.39
N ILE A 231 5.71 -16.14 -2.57
CA ILE A 231 6.90 -16.95 -2.27
C ILE A 231 7.40 -17.67 -3.54
N GLY A 232 6.48 -18.22 -4.35
CA GLY A 232 6.78 -18.83 -5.65
C GLY A 232 7.38 -17.83 -6.64
N LEU A 233 6.85 -16.61 -6.70
CA LEU A 233 7.40 -15.51 -7.49
C LEU A 233 8.84 -15.18 -7.05
N ALA A 234 9.08 -15.07 -5.74
CA ALA A 234 10.43 -14.78 -5.26
C ALA A 234 11.44 -15.87 -5.66
N HIS A 235 11.01 -17.14 -5.67
CA HIS A 235 11.86 -18.23 -6.17
C HIS A 235 12.09 -18.15 -7.68
N SER A 236 11.04 -17.92 -8.48
CA SER A 236 11.16 -17.85 -9.94
C SER A 236 12.01 -16.67 -10.42
N MET A 237 12.04 -15.58 -9.65
CA MET A 237 12.90 -14.42 -9.89
C MET A 237 14.34 -14.61 -9.39
N GLY A 238 14.69 -15.77 -8.79
CA GLY A 238 16.03 -16.02 -8.27
C GLY A 238 16.38 -15.29 -6.97
N ILE A 239 15.40 -14.68 -6.29
CA ILE A 239 15.58 -13.97 -5.02
C ILE A 239 15.94 -14.96 -3.91
N ILE A 240 15.35 -16.15 -3.95
CA ILE A 240 15.60 -17.23 -2.99
C ILE A 240 15.88 -18.57 -3.71
N PRO A 241 16.86 -19.36 -3.24
CA PRO A 241 17.10 -20.71 -3.74
C PRO A 241 16.02 -21.69 -3.25
N ILE A 242 15.97 -22.89 -3.85
CA ILE A 242 14.94 -23.91 -3.56
C ILE A 242 14.84 -24.28 -2.06
N ALA A 243 15.97 -24.36 -1.35
CA ALA A 243 15.96 -24.65 0.09
C ALA A 243 15.24 -23.56 0.91
N GLN A 244 15.41 -22.29 0.52
CA GLN A 244 14.71 -21.17 1.16
C GLN A 244 13.25 -21.10 0.72
N TYR A 245 12.93 -21.45 -0.53
CA TYR A 245 11.55 -21.58 -1.00
C TYR A 245 10.77 -22.57 -0.11
N ILE A 246 11.31 -23.79 0.08
CA ILE A 246 10.71 -24.80 0.96
C ILE A 246 10.53 -24.25 2.39
N PHE A 247 11.56 -23.62 2.94
CA PHE A 247 11.50 -23.00 4.27
C PHE A 247 10.38 -21.95 4.37
N PHE A 248 10.31 -21.00 3.45
CA PHE A 248 9.31 -19.93 3.48
C PHE A 248 7.90 -20.45 3.25
N THR A 249 7.71 -21.46 2.40
CA THR A 249 6.43 -22.15 2.23
C THR A 249 5.95 -22.76 3.55
N ILE A 250 6.80 -23.53 4.23
CA ILE A 250 6.45 -24.14 5.55
C ILE A 250 6.19 -23.04 6.58
N PHE A 251 7.06 -22.03 6.65
CA PHE A 251 6.91 -20.90 7.56
C PHE A 251 5.59 -20.16 7.34
N SER A 252 5.17 -19.95 6.09
CA SER A 252 3.90 -19.33 5.74
C SER A 252 2.71 -20.15 6.20
N ILE A 253 2.72 -21.46 5.97
CA ILE A 253 1.66 -22.37 6.41
C ILE A 253 1.53 -22.36 7.93
N VAL A 254 2.64 -22.33 8.67
CA VAL A 254 2.63 -22.20 10.14
C VAL A 254 2.00 -20.87 10.57
N LYS A 255 2.36 -19.75 9.91
CA LYS A 255 1.73 -18.44 10.15
C LYS A 255 0.22 -18.50 9.88
N TYR A 256 -0.21 -19.18 8.82
CA TYR A 256 -1.62 -19.37 8.48
C TYR A 256 -2.38 -20.12 9.56
N CYS A 257 -1.88 -21.28 9.99
CA CYS A 257 -2.50 -22.06 11.07
C CYS A 257 -2.67 -21.21 12.34
N ARG A 258 -1.64 -20.42 12.70
CA ARG A 258 -1.72 -19.47 13.82
C ARG A 258 -2.81 -18.41 13.61
N ARG A 259 -2.94 -17.82 12.40
CA ARG A 259 -4.00 -16.83 12.11
C ARG A 259 -5.40 -17.44 12.24
N VAL A 260 -5.60 -18.67 11.76
CA VAL A 260 -6.87 -19.40 11.91
C VAL A 260 -7.23 -19.56 13.38
N LEU A 261 -6.30 -20.05 14.21
CA LEU A 261 -6.52 -20.21 15.65
C LEU A 261 -6.88 -18.88 16.34
N ILE A 262 -6.21 -17.78 15.97
CA ILE A 262 -6.51 -16.45 16.51
C ILE A 262 -7.94 -16.01 16.15
N VAL A 263 -8.38 -16.24 14.91
CA VAL A 263 -9.73 -15.84 14.48
C VAL A 263 -10.80 -16.69 15.17
N VAL A 264 -10.60 -18.00 15.28
CA VAL A 264 -11.51 -18.90 16.01
C VAL A 264 -11.63 -18.49 17.48
N ALA A 265 -10.51 -18.21 18.16
CA ALA A 265 -10.52 -17.78 19.56
C ALA A 265 -11.18 -16.41 19.78
N ARG A 266 -11.31 -15.58 18.74
CA ARG A 266 -12.05 -14.31 18.80
C ARG A 266 -13.54 -14.49 18.61
N SER A 267 -13.98 -15.45 17.81
CA SER A 267 -15.41 -15.74 17.61
C SER A 267 -16.08 -16.43 18.80
N GLU A 268 -15.30 -17.00 19.71
CA GLU A 268 -15.77 -17.64 20.94
C GLU A 268 -15.93 -16.66 22.12
N ARG A 269 -15.62 -15.37 21.94
CA ARG A 269 -15.77 -14.31 22.93
C ARG A 269 -16.91 -13.38 22.57
#